data_AF-A0A1U9N7B8-F1
#
_entry.id   AF-A0A1U9N7B8-F1
#
_cell.length_a   1.000
_cell.length_b   1.000
_cell.length_c   1.000
_cell.angle_alpha   90.00
_cell.angle_beta   90.00
_cell.angle_gamma   90.00
#
_symmetry.space_group_name_H-M   'P 1'
#
loop_
_entity.id
_entity.type
_entity.pdbx_description
1 polymer ?
#
loop_
_entity_poly.entity_id
_entity_poly.type
_entity_poly.pdbx_seq_one_letter_code
_entity_poly.pdbx_strand_id
1 'polypeptide(L)'
;MINRRTLLLGSAAGLVAASLPLQAQMDHSHHHPASPETANSGEKNTAPVDHSQHVAGNKPAHKSTREIPAVSTQKPPLTAEGYRPVITPNGRTLPYRLTDGVKEFHLIAEEIEHEFAPGSTIKAWGYNGTTPGPTIEALEGDRVRIYVTNKLPEHTSIHWHGILLPWGMDGVSGLTQAPIKPGETFVYEFTLEQHGTHMYHPHADEMVQLATGMMGMFIIHPKTKITPEIDRDYVVLLHNWAVHPGTYRPDPSVMTEFNLWTMNSKVFPAIESMVGQTGERIRIRVGNLSMWNHPIHLHGVQFEVTGSDGGRWPQNQWRKEVTEIVGVGQTRDIEFTAVPGDWAFHCHMSHHTMNAMGHDIPNMLGVKQPVAQINKVLPGYMAMGEHGMAEHQVHVDMGHMPGPENTLPMMMGEGRYGKLEMGGMFSMIRVRDQLGEQADLYSPPAGTQARKVSRVPDGIPT
;
A
#
# COMPACT_ATOMS: atom_id res chain seq x y z
N MET A 1 31.73 -44.67 1.84
CA MET A 1 33.06 -44.76 2.47
C MET A 1 34.04 -43.94 1.63
N ILE A 2 34.56 -42.83 2.18
CA ILE A 2 36.01 -42.53 2.38
C ILE A 2 36.69 -41.95 1.11
N ASN A 3 37.40 -40.81 1.09
CA ASN A 3 37.72 -39.77 2.09
C ASN A 3 38.37 -38.54 1.42
N ARG A 4 38.31 -37.39 2.11
CA ARG A 4 39.01 -36.12 1.93
C ARG A 4 40.52 -36.20 2.30
N ARG A 5 41.26 -35.17 1.84
CA ARG A 5 42.52 -34.56 2.33
C ARG A 5 43.87 -35.16 1.87
N THR A 6 44.61 -34.34 1.10
CA THR A 6 46.00 -33.88 1.38
C THR A 6 46.23 -32.54 0.64
N LEU A 7 46.19 -31.39 1.34
CA LEU A 7 47.30 -30.45 1.69
C LEU A 7 48.06 -29.85 0.48
N LEU A 8 48.03 -28.53 0.20
CA LEU A 8 48.60 -27.33 0.88
C LEU A 8 50.14 -27.18 0.80
N LEU A 9 50.55 -25.95 0.46
CA LEU A 9 51.88 -25.30 0.42
C LEU A 9 52.67 -25.47 -0.90
N GLY A 10 53.13 -24.43 -1.60
CA GLY A 10 53.05 -22.98 -1.44
C GLY A 10 53.97 -22.28 -2.44
N SER A 11 53.74 -20.99 -2.74
CA SER A 11 54.77 -19.96 -2.94
C SER A 11 54.12 -18.60 -3.20
N ALA A 12 54.65 -17.60 -2.51
CA ALA A 12 54.16 -16.23 -2.42
C ALA A 12 55.12 -15.27 -3.12
N ALA A 13 54.57 -14.23 -3.75
CA ALA A 13 55.09 -12.87 -3.97
C ALA A 13 54.06 -12.18 -4.89
N GLY A 14 53.45 -11.03 -4.63
CA GLY A 14 53.70 -9.96 -3.68
C GLY A 14 53.60 -8.64 -4.46
N LEU A 15 52.56 -7.83 -4.26
CA LEU A 15 52.60 -6.37 -4.45
C LEU A 15 51.43 -5.71 -3.71
N VAL A 16 51.77 -4.77 -2.83
CA VAL A 16 50.92 -3.96 -1.97
C VAL A 16 51.05 -2.51 -2.40
N ALA A 17 49.95 -1.79 -2.51
CA ALA A 17 49.87 -0.31 -2.41
C ALA A 17 48.41 0.02 -2.01
N ALA A 18 48.12 0.29 -0.74
CA ALA A 18 48.30 1.55 0.00
C ALA A 18 47.11 2.52 -0.17
N SER A 19 46.27 2.51 0.87
CA SER A 19 45.20 3.44 1.22
C SER A 19 45.75 4.74 1.82
N LEU A 20 45.14 5.89 1.53
CA LEU A 20 45.16 7.07 2.41
C LEU A 20 43.83 7.86 2.31
N PRO A 21 43.26 8.32 3.43
CA PRO A 21 42.10 9.22 3.48
C PRO A 21 42.56 10.69 3.55
N LEU A 22 41.68 11.64 3.19
CA LEU A 22 41.93 13.06 3.43
C LEU A 22 40.70 13.68 4.11
N GLN A 23 40.92 14.23 5.30
CA GLN A 23 39.92 14.97 6.07
C GLN A 23 40.49 16.33 6.46
N ALA A 24 39.71 17.37 6.14
CA ALA A 24 39.60 18.70 6.72
C ALA A 24 40.77 19.70 6.66
N GLN A 25 40.50 20.86 6.05
CA GLN A 25 40.76 22.16 6.67
C GLN A 25 39.78 23.23 6.15
N MET A 26 39.19 23.96 7.09
CA MET A 26 38.32 25.12 6.88
C MET A 26 39.12 26.31 6.34
N ASP A 27 38.52 27.14 5.49
CA ASP A 27 38.69 28.58 5.63
C ASP A 27 37.45 29.34 5.13
N HIS A 28 36.96 30.25 5.95
CA HIS A 28 35.87 31.18 5.65
C HIS A 28 36.48 32.43 5.03
N SER A 29 36.06 32.81 3.82
CA SER A 29 36.04 34.22 3.45
C SER A 29 34.93 34.52 2.46
N HIS A 30 34.11 35.49 2.86
CA HIS A 30 33.12 36.22 2.09
C HIS A 30 33.59 36.51 0.67
N HIS A 31 32.71 36.48 -0.33
CA HIS A 31 32.66 37.45 -1.44
C HIS A 31 31.31 37.33 -2.17
N HIS A 32 30.50 38.39 -2.07
CA HIS A 32 29.40 38.68 -2.99
C HIS A 32 29.95 39.04 -4.38
N PRO A 33 29.22 38.74 -5.46
CA PRO A 33 29.21 39.59 -6.63
C PRO A 33 27.85 40.28 -6.79
N ALA A 34 27.92 41.60 -6.84
CA ALA A 34 26.84 42.50 -7.21
C ALA A 34 26.37 42.24 -8.64
N SER A 35 25.07 42.40 -8.88
CA SER A 35 24.49 42.62 -10.22
C SER A 35 23.92 44.04 -10.27
N PRO A 36 24.06 44.77 -11.40
CA PRO A 36 23.79 46.19 -11.44
C PRO A 36 22.30 46.51 -11.65
N GLU A 37 21.85 47.54 -10.96
CA GLU A 37 20.60 48.25 -11.24
C GLU A 37 20.65 48.93 -12.61
N THR A 38 19.57 48.83 -13.37
CA THR A 38 19.15 49.89 -14.29
C THR A 38 17.70 50.24 -13.97
N ALA A 39 17.51 51.49 -13.56
CA ALA A 39 16.23 52.11 -13.35
C ALA A 39 15.57 52.45 -14.70
N ASN A 40 14.26 52.26 -14.81
CA ASN A 40 13.43 53.31 -15.41
C ASN A 40 12.01 53.31 -14.84
N SER A 41 11.54 54.55 -14.69
CA SER A 41 10.40 55.04 -13.93
C SER A 41 9.04 54.89 -14.61
N GLY A 42 7.98 54.85 -13.80
CA GLY A 42 6.60 55.09 -14.24
C GLY A 42 5.59 55.13 -13.09
N GLU A 43 5.39 56.32 -12.52
CA GLU A 43 4.28 56.82 -11.68
C GLU A 43 2.89 56.21 -12.01
N LYS A 44 1.82 56.12 -11.18
CA LYS A 44 1.35 56.77 -9.95
C LYS A 44 0.05 56.02 -9.56
N ASN A 45 -0.21 55.74 -8.28
CA ASN A 45 -1.37 56.26 -7.51
C ASN A 45 -1.54 55.52 -6.19
N THR A 46 -1.54 56.30 -5.11
CA THR A 46 -1.75 55.89 -3.72
C THR A 46 -3.18 56.18 -3.29
N ALA A 47 -3.87 55.17 -2.76
CA ALA A 47 -4.95 55.32 -1.78
C ALA A 47 -4.98 54.05 -0.90
N PRO A 48 -5.17 54.15 0.42
CA PRO A 48 -5.02 53.02 1.32
C PRO A 48 -6.27 52.14 1.25
N VAL A 49 -6.11 50.87 0.85
CA VAL A 49 -7.18 49.88 1.01
C VAL A 49 -6.97 49.18 2.33
N ASP A 50 -7.89 49.47 3.24
CA ASP A 50 -8.10 48.81 4.51
C ASP A 50 -8.26 47.29 4.32
N HIS A 51 -7.26 46.51 4.75
CA HIS A 51 -7.27 45.05 4.73
C HIS A 51 -7.92 44.45 6.00
N SER A 52 -8.82 45.17 6.68
CA SER A 52 -9.54 44.66 7.84
C SER A 52 -10.91 44.03 7.51
N GLN A 53 -10.98 43.15 6.50
CA GLN A 53 -12.10 42.21 6.39
C GLN A 53 -11.62 40.83 5.91
N HIS A 54 -10.95 40.11 6.81
CA HIS A 54 -10.94 38.65 6.73
C HIS A 54 -12.35 38.16 7.02
N VAL A 55 -13.11 37.90 5.96
CA VAL A 55 -14.28 37.02 6.03
C VAL A 55 -13.78 35.70 6.61
N ALA A 56 -14.24 35.40 7.83
CA ALA A 56 -14.03 34.12 8.48
C ALA A 56 -14.73 33.03 7.65
N GLY A 57 -14.04 32.56 6.61
CA GLY A 57 -14.37 31.35 5.91
C GLY A 57 -14.18 30.20 6.90
N ASN A 58 -15.30 29.63 7.32
CA ASN A 58 -15.37 28.45 8.16
C ASN A 58 -14.64 27.30 7.42
N LYS A 59 -13.32 27.14 7.63
CA LYS A 59 -12.59 25.97 7.16
C LYS A 59 -13.22 24.76 7.85
N PRO A 60 -13.69 23.74 7.13
CA PRO A 60 -14.21 22.55 7.78
C PRO A 60 -13.10 21.96 8.64
N ALA A 61 -13.39 21.75 9.92
CA ALA A 61 -12.50 21.04 10.83
C ALA A 61 -12.07 19.73 10.14
N HIS A 62 -10.76 19.47 10.09
CA HIS A 62 -10.23 18.17 9.65
C HIS A 62 -10.98 17.09 10.45
N LYS A 63 -11.83 16.32 9.78
CA LYS A 63 -12.45 15.13 10.37
C LYS A 63 -11.32 14.14 10.61
N SER A 64 -10.88 14.04 11.86
CA SER A 64 -10.00 12.97 12.33
C SER A 64 -10.69 11.64 12.08
N THR A 65 -10.24 10.84 11.10
CA THR A 65 -10.81 9.52 10.82
C THR A 65 -10.11 8.46 11.63
N ARG A 66 -10.48 8.41 12.91
CA ARG A 66 -10.12 7.30 13.79
C ARG A 66 -11.02 6.08 13.59
N GLU A 67 -12.20 6.31 13.02
CA GLU A 67 -13.19 5.29 12.77
C GLU A 67 -12.73 4.36 11.64
N ILE A 68 -12.66 3.08 11.94
CA ILE A 68 -12.41 2.05 10.95
C ILE A 68 -13.69 1.92 10.11
N PRO A 69 -13.63 2.08 8.77
CA PRO A 69 -14.81 2.09 7.91
C PRO A 69 -15.74 0.90 8.15
N ALA A 70 -17.05 1.16 8.03
CA ALA A 70 -18.04 0.09 7.91
C ALA A 70 -17.85 -0.62 6.56
N VAL A 71 -18.08 -1.93 6.54
CA VAL A 71 -17.89 -2.76 5.33
C VAL A 71 -19.14 -3.57 5.07
N SER A 72 -19.52 -3.68 3.80
CA SER A 72 -20.60 -4.55 3.37
C SER A 72 -20.30 -6.00 3.72
N THR A 73 -21.25 -6.66 4.37
CA THR A 73 -21.18 -8.10 4.65
C THR A 73 -21.66 -8.94 3.47
N GLN A 74 -22.18 -8.30 2.41
CA GLN A 74 -22.76 -9.00 1.28
C GLN A 74 -21.72 -9.89 0.61
N LYS A 75 -22.12 -11.14 0.39
CA LYS A 75 -21.35 -12.13 -0.36
C LYS A 75 -21.74 -12.00 -1.83
N PRO A 76 -20.81 -11.73 -2.76
CA PRO A 76 -21.12 -11.73 -4.18
C PRO A 76 -21.78 -13.04 -4.59
N PRO A 77 -22.89 -13.04 -5.33
CA PRO A 77 -23.55 -14.28 -5.76
C PRO A 77 -22.63 -15.07 -6.71
N LEU A 78 -22.89 -16.37 -6.82
CA LEU A 78 -22.24 -17.18 -7.86
C LEU A 78 -22.73 -16.70 -9.23
N THR A 79 -21.83 -16.50 -10.17
CA THR A 79 -22.19 -16.14 -11.54
C THR A 79 -22.84 -17.30 -12.28
N ALA A 80 -23.49 -17.01 -13.41
CA ALA A 80 -24.05 -18.05 -14.27
C ALA A 80 -22.98 -19.00 -14.81
N GLU A 81 -21.74 -18.51 -14.93
CA GLU A 81 -20.56 -19.26 -15.36
C GLU A 81 -19.91 -20.07 -14.23
N GLY A 82 -20.43 -20.01 -13.00
CA GLY A 82 -20.04 -20.90 -11.91
C GLY A 82 -18.82 -20.46 -11.10
N TYR A 83 -18.39 -19.20 -11.22
CA TYR A 83 -17.37 -18.60 -10.34
C TYR A 83 -17.99 -17.54 -9.43
N ARG A 84 -17.27 -17.16 -8.37
CA ARG A 84 -17.69 -16.07 -7.48
C ARG A 84 -16.82 -14.85 -7.76
N PRO A 85 -17.38 -13.68 -8.08
CA PRO A 85 -16.59 -12.47 -8.28
C PRO A 85 -15.77 -12.13 -7.04
N VAL A 86 -14.60 -11.53 -7.24
CA VAL A 86 -13.75 -11.09 -6.15
C VAL A 86 -14.28 -9.81 -5.50
N ILE A 87 -13.95 -9.61 -4.24
CA ILE A 87 -14.17 -8.36 -3.51
C ILE A 87 -12.83 -7.64 -3.44
N THR A 88 -12.76 -6.42 -3.98
CA THR A 88 -11.56 -5.57 -3.89
C THR A 88 -11.83 -4.48 -2.85
N PRO A 89 -11.29 -4.58 -1.61
CA PRO A 89 -11.46 -3.52 -0.60
C PRO A 89 -11.04 -2.16 -1.14
N ASN A 90 -11.88 -1.14 -0.96
CA ASN A 90 -11.71 0.21 -1.49
C ASN A 90 -11.60 0.31 -3.03
N GLY A 91 -11.91 -0.76 -3.77
CA GLY A 91 -11.79 -0.84 -5.22
C GLY A 91 -13.07 -1.28 -5.91
N ARG A 92 -12.97 -1.58 -7.21
CA ARG A 92 -14.10 -2.05 -8.03
C ARG A 92 -13.63 -2.92 -9.18
N THR A 93 -14.53 -3.76 -9.69
CA THR A 93 -14.32 -4.52 -10.92
C THR A 93 -14.56 -3.62 -12.14
N LEU A 94 -13.72 -3.74 -13.16
CA LEU A 94 -13.88 -3.04 -14.43
C LEU A 94 -15.07 -3.64 -15.19
N PRO A 95 -16.12 -2.85 -15.52
CA PRO A 95 -17.22 -3.37 -16.31
C PRO A 95 -16.76 -3.73 -17.73
N TYR A 96 -17.49 -4.68 -18.32
CA TYR A 96 -17.29 -5.07 -19.72
C TYR A 96 -18.61 -5.09 -20.47
N ARG A 97 -18.51 -5.04 -21.80
CA ARG A 97 -19.58 -5.37 -22.73
C ARG A 97 -19.27 -6.70 -23.41
N LEU A 98 -20.27 -7.57 -23.57
CA LEU A 98 -20.12 -8.78 -24.38
C LEU A 98 -20.56 -8.50 -25.81
N THR A 99 -19.64 -8.59 -26.77
CA THR A 99 -19.89 -8.35 -28.20
C THR A 99 -19.39 -9.56 -29.00
N ASP A 100 -20.28 -10.28 -29.68
CA ASP A 100 -19.95 -11.46 -30.50
C ASP A 100 -19.07 -12.51 -29.78
N GLY A 101 -19.34 -12.75 -28.50
CA GLY A 101 -18.58 -13.69 -27.66
C GLY A 101 -17.24 -13.16 -27.15
N VAL A 102 -16.94 -11.87 -27.34
CA VAL A 102 -15.73 -11.19 -26.83
C VAL A 102 -16.10 -10.28 -25.67
N LYS A 103 -15.39 -10.39 -24.55
CA LYS A 103 -15.51 -9.44 -23.42
C LYS A 103 -14.69 -8.20 -23.71
N GLU A 104 -15.38 -7.09 -23.94
CA GLU A 104 -14.78 -5.80 -24.26
C GLU A 104 -14.68 -4.93 -23.01
N PHE A 105 -13.45 -4.57 -22.66
CA PHE A 105 -13.13 -3.67 -21.55
C PHE A 105 -12.59 -2.35 -22.08
N HIS A 106 -12.73 -1.28 -21.30
CA HIS A 106 -12.13 0.03 -21.60
C HIS A 106 -11.35 0.52 -20.39
N LEU A 107 -10.03 0.49 -20.50
CA LEU A 107 -9.09 1.00 -19.53
C LEU A 107 -8.64 2.40 -19.96
N ILE A 108 -8.67 3.37 -19.04
CA ILE A 108 -8.35 4.77 -19.34
C ILE A 108 -7.23 5.21 -18.40
N ALA A 109 -6.03 5.42 -18.94
CA ALA A 109 -4.92 6.00 -18.18
C ALA A 109 -5.11 7.52 -18.07
N GLU A 110 -5.20 8.05 -16.85
CA GLU A 110 -5.45 9.48 -16.61
C GLU A 110 -4.86 10.00 -15.29
N GLU A 111 -4.65 11.31 -15.19
CA GLU A 111 -4.34 11.96 -13.91
C GLU A 111 -5.58 11.94 -13.01
N ILE A 112 -5.39 11.60 -11.74
CA ILE A 112 -6.45 11.42 -10.74
C ILE A 112 -6.10 12.14 -9.44
N GLU A 113 -7.11 12.59 -8.72
CA GLU A 113 -6.99 12.95 -7.30
C GLU A 113 -7.29 11.70 -6.48
N HIS A 114 -6.35 11.26 -5.65
CA HIS A 114 -6.47 10.08 -4.82
C HIS A 114 -6.24 10.41 -3.35
N GLU A 115 -7.02 9.81 -2.45
CA GLU A 115 -6.86 9.98 -1.00
C GLU A 115 -6.40 8.67 -0.36
N PHE A 116 -5.24 8.67 0.30
CA PHE A 116 -4.72 7.51 1.04
C PHE A 116 -5.55 7.22 2.28
N ALA A 117 -5.83 8.28 3.02
CA ALA A 117 -6.70 8.37 4.18
C ALA A 117 -7.04 9.85 4.38
N PRO A 118 -8.13 10.17 5.10
CA PRO A 118 -8.55 11.56 5.30
C PRO A 118 -7.44 12.44 5.84
N GLY A 119 -7.19 13.54 5.11
CA GLY A 119 -6.07 14.45 5.38
C GLY A 119 -4.80 14.18 4.58
N SER A 120 -4.79 13.18 3.70
CA SER A 120 -3.67 12.93 2.77
C SER A 120 -4.15 12.53 1.38
N THR A 121 -3.97 13.46 0.45
CA THR A 121 -4.39 13.42 -0.95
C THR A 121 -3.19 13.61 -1.88
N ILE A 122 -3.22 12.96 -3.03
CA ILE A 122 -2.21 13.13 -4.07
C ILE A 122 -2.85 13.27 -5.46
N LYS A 123 -2.15 14.00 -6.32
CA LYS A 123 -2.29 13.93 -7.77
C LYS A 123 -1.48 12.75 -8.27
N ALA A 124 -2.17 11.63 -8.46
CA ALA A 124 -1.63 10.37 -8.95
C ALA A 124 -1.94 10.20 -10.44
N TRP A 125 -1.37 9.17 -11.05
CA TRP A 125 -1.85 8.61 -12.31
C TRP A 125 -2.47 7.25 -12.02
N GLY A 126 -3.60 6.96 -12.66
CA GLY A 126 -4.33 5.72 -12.43
C GLY A 126 -5.13 5.30 -13.63
N TYR A 127 -5.98 4.30 -13.42
CA TYR A 127 -6.87 3.79 -14.46
C TYR A 127 -8.32 3.99 -14.07
N ASN A 128 -9.11 4.57 -14.98
CA ASN A 128 -10.55 4.81 -14.81
C ASN A 128 -10.85 5.54 -13.49
N GLY A 129 -10.09 6.58 -13.17
CA GLY A 129 -10.31 7.42 -12.00
C GLY A 129 -9.81 6.90 -10.66
N THR A 130 -9.10 5.75 -10.59
CA THR A 130 -8.60 5.20 -9.31
C THR A 130 -7.18 4.64 -9.40
N THR A 131 -6.50 4.61 -8.25
CA THR A 131 -5.32 3.77 -7.99
C THR A 131 -5.62 2.85 -6.80
N PRO A 132 -5.36 1.53 -6.89
CA PRO A 132 -5.10 0.83 -8.12
C PRO A 132 -6.26 1.05 -9.12
N GLY A 133 -5.96 0.82 -10.38
CA GLY A 133 -6.97 0.67 -11.40
C GLY A 133 -7.97 -0.43 -11.05
N PRO A 134 -9.16 -0.42 -11.68
CA PRO A 134 -10.18 -1.40 -11.39
C PRO A 134 -9.70 -2.83 -11.70
N THR A 135 -10.15 -3.79 -10.89
CA THR A 135 -9.83 -5.21 -11.09
C THR A 135 -10.49 -5.71 -12.37
N ILE A 136 -9.71 -6.30 -13.28
CA ILE A 136 -10.24 -6.96 -14.46
C ILE A 136 -10.57 -8.41 -14.09
N GLU A 137 -11.78 -8.86 -14.37
CA GLU A 137 -12.23 -10.23 -14.11
C GLU A 137 -12.74 -10.91 -15.37
N ALA A 138 -12.27 -12.11 -15.62
CA ALA A 138 -12.72 -12.94 -16.73
C ALA A 138 -12.64 -14.44 -16.36
N LEU A 139 -13.19 -15.28 -17.22
CA LEU A 139 -13.14 -16.73 -17.10
C LEU A 139 -12.03 -17.28 -18.00
N GLU A 140 -11.37 -18.34 -17.57
CA GLU A 140 -10.50 -19.16 -18.40
C GLU A 140 -11.23 -19.60 -19.68
N GLY A 141 -10.61 -19.33 -20.82
CA GLY A 141 -11.14 -19.54 -22.16
C GLY A 141 -11.88 -18.35 -22.76
N ASP A 142 -12.13 -17.27 -22.02
CA ASP A 142 -12.73 -16.05 -22.57
C ASP A 142 -11.79 -15.40 -23.60
N ARG A 143 -12.39 -14.92 -24.68
CA ARG A 143 -11.74 -13.94 -25.57
C ARG A 143 -11.96 -12.55 -24.96
N VAL A 144 -10.88 -11.84 -24.68
CA VAL A 144 -10.92 -10.47 -24.15
C VAL A 144 -10.42 -9.48 -25.18
N ARG A 145 -11.04 -8.31 -25.22
CA ARG A 145 -10.61 -7.14 -26.00
C ARG A 145 -10.54 -5.95 -25.06
N ILE A 146 -9.37 -5.38 -24.87
CA ILE A 146 -9.14 -4.31 -23.91
C ILE A 146 -8.70 -3.07 -24.69
N TYR A 147 -9.59 -2.09 -24.75
CA TYR A 147 -9.26 -0.77 -25.26
C TYR A 147 -8.52 0.01 -24.19
N VAL A 148 -7.36 0.57 -24.51
CA VAL A 148 -6.55 1.38 -23.61
C VAL A 148 -6.47 2.78 -24.19
N THR A 149 -7.13 3.76 -23.55
CA THR A 149 -7.03 5.17 -23.94
C THR A 149 -6.03 5.88 -23.04
N ASN A 150 -5.06 6.55 -23.64
CA ASN A 150 -4.07 7.34 -22.91
C ASN A 150 -4.51 8.81 -22.83
N LYS A 151 -4.84 9.30 -21.64
CA LYS A 151 -5.09 10.73 -21.36
C LYS A 151 -3.97 11.38 -20.53
N LEU A 152 -2.87 10.69 -20.32
CA LEU A 152 -1.70 11.24 -19.64
C LEU A 152 -0.99 12.27 -20.54
N PRO A 153 -0.15 13.15 -19.95
CA PRO A 153 0.72 14.03 -20.73
C PRO A 153 1.89 13.30 -21.40
N GLU A 154 2.10 12.01 -21.11
CA GLU A 154 3.20 11.20 -21.64
C GLU A 154 2.70 9.91 -22.30
N HIS A 155 3.61 9.23 -23.01
CA HIS A 155 3.33 7.94 -23.63
C HIS A 155 3.16 6.80 -22.61
N THR A 156 2.31 5.82 -22.88
CA THR A 156 2.13 4.66 -21.99
C THR A 156 2.07 3.35 -22.78
N SER A 157 2.00 2.23 -22.10
CA SER A 157 1.63 0.91 -22.62
C SER A 157 1.12 0.08 -21.44
N ILE A 158 0.53 -1.11 -21.68
CA ILE A 158 0.06 -1.98 -20.60
C ILE A 158 0.64 -3.37 -20.78
N HIS A 159 1.44 -3.81 -19.81
CA HIS A 159 1.87 -5.19 -19.67
C HIS A 159 0.89 -5.99 -18.81
N TRP A 160 0.61 -7.21 -19.23
CA TRP A 160 -0.34 -8.14 -18.61
C TRP A 160 0.43 -9.18 -17.79
N HIS A 161 0.86 -8.77 -16.60
CA HIS A 161 1.81 -9.49 -15.77
C HIS A 161 1.35 -10.92 -15.42
N GLY A 162 2.11 -11.92 -15.89
CA GLY A 162 1.85 -13.34 -15.65
C GLY A 162 0.79 -13.95 -16.56
N ILE A 163 0.30 -13.23 -17.57
CA ILE A 163 -0.69 -13.75 -18.51
C ILE A 163 0.00 -14.39 -19.72
N LEU A 164 -0.38 -15.63 -20.06
CA LEU A 164 0.02 -16.26 -21.33
C LEU A 164 -0.75 -15.61 -22.48
N LEU A 165 -0.02 -14.98 -23.39
CA LEU A 165 -0.59 -14.25 -24.53
C LEU A 165 0.35 -14.29 -25.74
N PRO A 166 -0.17 -13.99 -26.94
CA PRO A 166 0.68 -13.80 -28.11
C PRO A 166 1.67 -12.65 -27.89
N TRP A 167 2.94 -12.85 -28.23
CA TRP A 167 4.03 -11.88 -28.03
C TRP A 167 3.68 -10.42 -28.40
N GLY A 168 2.96 -10.20 -29.50
CA GLY A 168 2.57 -8.85 -29.95
C GLY A 168 1.52 -8.15 -29.08
N MET A 169 0.95 -8.84 -28.08
CA MET A 169 -0.03 -8.29 -27.13
C MET A 169 0.59 -7.99 -25.76
N ASP A 170 1.91 -8.14 -25.61
CA ASP A 170 2.59 -8.15 -24.31
C ASP A 170 2.78 -6.77 -23.67
N GLY A 171 2.73 -5.68 -24.45
CA GLY A 171 2.69 -4.35 -23.85
C GLY A 171 4.01 -3.66 -23.57
N VAL A 172 5.14 -4.21 -24.00
CA VAL A 172 6.47 -3.63 -23.75
C VAL A 172 6.80 -2.62 -24.85
N SER A 173 6.83 -1.33 -24.50
CA SER A 173 7.10 -0.25 -25.43
C SER A 173 8.51 -0.36 -26.03
N GLY A 174 8.60 -0.31 -27.36
CA GLY A 174 9.86 -0.45 -28.10
C GLY A 174 10.32 -1.90 -28.33
N LEU A 175 9.69 -2.89 -27.71
CA LEU A 175 9.99 -4.32 -27.91
C LEU A 175 8.85 -5.05 -28.61
N THR A 176 7.66 -5.06 -28.02
CA THR A 176 6.51 -5.81 -28.54
C THR A 176 5.49 -4.91 -29.23
N GLN A 177 5.53 -3.60 -28.96
CA GLN A 177 4.70 -2.61 -29.63
C GLN A 177 5.34 -1.20 -29.66
N ALA A 178 4.76 -0.31 -30.46
CA ALA A 178 4.97 1.13 -30.31
C ALA A 178 4.27 1.65 -29.04
N PRO A 179 4.80 2.71 -28.40
CA PRO A 179 4.15 3.30 -27.24
C PRO A 179 2.83 3.99 -27.64
N ILE A 180 1.85 3.97 -26.73
CA ILE A 180 0.55 4.63 -26.86
C ILE A 180 0.73 6.10 -26.55
N LYS A 181 0.67 6.99 -27.54
CA LYS A 181 0.88 8.43 -27.33
C LYS A 181 -0.31 9.08 -26.61
N PRO A 182 -0.13 10.27 -26.01
CA PRO A 182 -1.24 11.05 -25.47
C PRO A 182 -2.39 11.23 -26.48
N GLY A 183 -3.61 10.94 -26.03
CA GLY A 183 -4.83 10.99 -26.83
C GLY A 183 -5.11 9.76 -27.69
N GLU A 184 -4.17 8.82 -27.82
CA GLU A 184 -4.38 7.60 -28.61
C GLU A 184 -5.16 6.54 -27.83
N THR A 185 -5.79 5.64 -28.58
CA THR A 185 -6.41 4.42 -28.04
C THR A 185 -5.83 3.21 -28.74
N PHE A 186 -5.31 2.27 -27.97
CA PHE A 186 -4.81 0.97 -28.44
C PHE A 186 -5.78 -0.14 -28.07
N VAL A 187 -5.68 -1.27 -28.75
CA VAL A 187 -6.46 -2.47 -28.44
C VAL A 187 -5.54 -3.66 -28.21
N TYR A 188 -5.76 -4.35 -27.10
CA TYR A 188 -5.17 -5.65 -26.80
C TYR A 188 -6.26 -6.70 -26.95
N GLU A 189 -6.02 -7.76 -27.72
CA GLU A 189 -7.02 -8.80 -27.91
C GLU A 189 -6.42 -10.20 -27.94
N PHE A 190 -6.77 -11.01 -26.93
CA PHE A 190 -6.24 -12.35 -26.75
C PHE A 190 -7.25 -13.25 -26.04
N THR A 191 -6.98 -14.56 -26.07
CA THR A 191 -7.77 -15.57 -25.36
C THR A 191 -7.04 -15.92 -24.07
N LEU A 192 -7.76 -16.05 -22.97
CA LEU A 192 -7.19 -16.42 -21.66
C LEU A 192 -7.04 -17.94 -21.59
N GLU A 193 -5.81 -18.44 -21.69
CA GLU A 193 -5.54 -19.90 -21.77
C GLU A 193 -5.40 -20.56 -20.39
N GLN A 194 -5.13 -19.75 -19.36
CA GLN A 194 -4.88 -20.15 -17.99
C GLN A 194 -5.80 -19.40 -17.02
N HIS A 195 -5.82 -19.83 -15.76
CA HIS A 195 -6.49 -19.15 -14.66
C HIS A 195 -5.50 -18.79 -13.53
N GLY A 196 -5.81 -17.78 -12.73
CA GLY A 196 -4.92 -17.34 -11.67
C GLY A 196 -5.12 -15.91 -11.20
N THR A 197 -4.23 -15.50 -10.29
CA THR A 197 -4.11 -14.14 -9.77
C THR A 197 -2.98 -13.44 -10.53
N HIS A 198 -3.34 -12.48 -11.37
CA HIS A 198 -2.43 -11.72 -12.21
C HIS A 198 -2.57 -10.22 -11.93
N MET A 199 -1.69 -9.44 -12.56
CA MET A 199 -1.68 -7.98 -12.43
C MET A 199 -1.57 -7.36 -13.82
N TYR A 200 -1.86 -6.07 -13.92
CA TYR A 200 -1.53 -5.28 -15.09
C TYR A 200 -0.87 -3.98 -14.64
N HIS A 201 0.11 -3.52 -15.40
CA HIS A 201 0.86 -2.31 -15.10
C HIS A 201 1.53 -1.78 -16.37
N PRO A 202 1.94 -0.51 -16.39
CA PRO A 202 2.60 0.02 -17.56
C PRO A 202 3.99 -0.57 -17.73
N HIS A 203 4.42 -0.61 -18.98
CA HIS A 203 5.77 -0.99 -19.36
C HIS A 203 6.35 0.04 -20.36
N ALA A 204 6.01 1.30 -20.09
CA ALA A 204 6.49 2.54 -20.68
C ALA A 204 6.76 3.49 -19.51
N ASP A 205 7.95 4.10 -19.47
CA ASP A 205 8.43 4.90 -18.32
C ASP A 205 8.00 4.33 -16.95
N GLU A 206 8.26 3.04 -16.77
CA GLU A 206 7.71 2.24 -15.67
C GLU A 206 8.04 2.85 -14.31
N MET A 207 9.25 3.42 -14.17
CA MET A 207 9.70 4.09 -12.95
C MET A 207 8.74 5.22 -12.54
N VAL A 208 8.33 6.08 -13.48
CA VAL A 208 7.42 7.19 -13.20
C VAL A 208 5.99 6.70 -13.05
N GLN A 209 5.52 5.85 -13.95
CA GLN A 209 4.11 5.46 -13.99
C GLN A 209 3.71 4.55 -12.83
N LEU A 210 4.57 3.61 -12.41
CA LEU A 210 4.31 2.82 -11.20
C LEU A 210 4.35 3.70 -9.95
N ALA A 211 5.37 4.54 -9.80
CA ALA A 211 5.52 5.41 -8.61
C ALA A 211 4.37 6.41 -8.45
N THR A 212 3.67 6.72 -9.54
CA THR A 212 2.49 7.61 -9.53
C THR A 212 1.17 6.87 -9.36
N GLY A 213 1.16 5.52 -9.32
CA GLY A 213 -0.01 4.71 -8.98
C GLY A 213 -0.58 3.84 -10.09
N MET A 214 0.05 3.78 -11.27
CA MET A 214 -0.52 3.06 -12.40
C MET A 214 -0.33 1.55 -12.28
N MET A 215 -1.30 0.86 -11.71
CA MET A 215 -1.31 -0.60 -11.57
C MET A 215 -2.71 -1.13 -11.31
N GLY A 216 -2.97 -2.41 -11.55
CA GLY A 216 -4.20 -3.04 -11.13
C GLY A 216 -4.13 -4.56 -11.16
N MET A 217 -5.21 -5.20 -10.71
CA MET A 217 -5.30 -6.65 -10.62
C MET A 217 -6.05 -7.22 -11.82
N PHE A 218 -5.63 -8.39 -12.29
CA PHE A 218 -6.33 -9.16 -13.32
C PHE A 218 -6.58 -10.57 -12.78
N ILE A 219 -7.83 -10.90 -12.52
CA ILE A 219 -8.23 -12.21 -12.01
C ILE A 219 -8.85 -13.02 -13.15
N ILE A 220 -8.25 -14.17 -13.43
CA ILE A 220 -8.82 -15.14 -14.35
C ILE A 220 -9.39 -16.29 -13.52
N HIS A 221 -10.70 -16.40 -13.50
CA HIS A 221 -11.42 -17.45 -12.78
C HIS A 221 -11.32 -18.77 -13.54
N PRO A 222 -11.12 -19.90 -12.83
CA PRO A 222 -11.03 -21.21 -13.47
C PRO A 222 -12.37 -21.60 -14.10
N LYS A 223 -12.33 -22.19 -15.30
CA LYS A 223 -13.53 -22.73 -15.95
C LYS A 223 -14.07 -23.97 -15.21
N THR A 224 -13.17 -24.68 -14.52
CA THR A 224 -13.51 -25.85 -13.72
C THR A 224 -13.75 -25.45 -12.26
N LYS A 225 -14.71 -26.14 -11.62
CA LYS A 225 -14.99 -25.91 -10.20
C LYS A 225 -13.76 -26.26 -9.37
N ILE A 226 -13.28 -25.29 -8.60
CA ILE A 226 -12.21 -25.51 -7.62
C ILE A 226 -12.72 -26.24 -6.38
N THR A 227 -11.87 -27.08 -5.82
CA THR A 227 -12.10 -27.76 -4.54
C THR A 227 -10.92 -27.48 -3.61
N PRO A 228 -11.15 -27.12 -2.33
CA PRO A 228 -12.45 -26.74 -1.74
C PRO A 228 -13.06 -25.49 -2.39
N GLU A 229 -14.38 -25.34 -2.27
CA GLU A 229 -15.10 -24.14 -2.74
C GLU A 229 -14.73 -22.92 -1.87
N ILE A 230 -14.72 -21.74 -2.49
CA ILE A 230 -14.42 -20.47 -1.84
C ILE A 230 -15.72 -19.69 -1.63
N ASP A 231 -15.97 -19.34 -0.38
CA ASP A 231 -17.13 -18.53 0.01
C ASP A 231 -16.88 -17.05 -0.27
N ARG A 232 -15.70 -16.55 0.05
CA ARG A 232 -15.32 -15.15 -0.20
C ARG A 232 -13.93 -15.09 -0.79
N ASP A 233 -13.80 -14.38 -1.89
CA ASP A 233 -12.54 -14.20 -2.60
C ASP A 233 -12.18 -12.72 -2.56
N TYR A 234 -11.11 -12.36 -1.88
CA TYR A 234 -10.65 -10.98 -1.70
C TYR A 234 -9.40 -10.71 -2.52
N VAL A 235 -9.23 -9.48 -2.98
CA VAL A 235 -8.06 -9.05 -3.75
C VAL A 235 -7.41 -7.83 -3.11
N VAL A 236 -6.10 -7.94 -2.86
CA VAL A 236 -5.26 -6.89 -2.27
C VAL A 236 -4.02 -6.70 -3.14
N LEU A 237 -3.75 -5.47 -3.55
CA LEU A 237 -2.54 -5.07 -4.23
C LEU A 237 -1.68 -4.21 -3.30
N LEU A 238 -0.44 -4.62 -3.10
CA LEU A 238 0.54 -3.94 -2.26
C LEU A 238 1.33 -2.94 -3.09
N HIS A 239 1.53 -1.75 -2.54
CA HIS A 239 2.36 -0.71 -3.13
C HIS A 239 2.97 0.21 -2.08
N ASN A 240 3.99 0.98 -2.46
CA ASN A 240 4.73 1.90 -1.61
C ASN A 240 4.96 3.23 -2.34
N TRP A 241 5.03 4.32 -1.58
CA TRP A 241 5.04 5.67 -2.13
C TRP A 241 6.08 6.53 -1.42
N ALA A 242 6.62 7.48 -2.17
CA ALA A 242 7.42 8.58 -1.64
C ALA A 242 6.61 9.87 -1.76
N VAL A 243 5.96 10.30 -0.68
CA VAL A 243 5.16 11.52 -0.64
C VAL A 243 5.66 12.37 0.52
N HIS A 244 6.57 13.28 0.21
CA HIS A 244 7.20 14.14 1.22
C HIS A 244 6.15 14.97 1.99
N PRO A 245 6.35 15.24 3.30
CA PRO A 245 5.42 16.03 4.08
C PRO A 245 5.11 17.38 3.41
N GLY A 246 3.82 17.73 3.28
CA GLY A 246 3.39 18.97 2.61
C GLY A 246 3.28 18.90 1.08
N THR A 247 3.63 17.78 0.45
CA THR A 247 3.56 17.64 -1.02
C THR A 247 2.37 16.80 -1.46
N TYR A 248 1.95 16.97 -2.72
CA TYR A 248 0.74 16.33 -3.27
C TYR A 248 1.04 15.47 -4.49
N ARG A 249 2.31 15.28 -4.85
CA ARG A 249 2.70 14.41 -5.96
C ARG A 249 3.72 13.42 -5.45
N PRO A 250 3.56 12.12 -5.76
CA PRO A 250 4.60 11.13 -5.50
C PRO A 250 5.92 11.57 -6.16
N ASP A 251 7.03 11.31 -5.48
CA ASP A 251 8.38 11.56 -5.98
C ASP A 251 8.94 10.27 -6.62
N PRO A 252 8.95 10.17 -7.96
CA PRO A 252 9.45 8.97 -8.64
C PRO A 252 10.98 8.85 -8.59
N SER A 253 11.70 9.84 -8.04
CA SER A 253 13.16 9.80 -7.93
C SER A 253 13.66 9.01 -6.70
N VAL A 254 12.76 8.71 -5.75
CA VAL A 254 13.09 7.92 -4.56
C VAL A 254 13.10 6.43 -4.88
N MET A 255 14.26 5.79 -4.70
CA MET A 255 14.46 4.39 -5.07
C MET A 255 14.32 3.40 -3.90
N THR A 256 14.60 3.82 -2.66
CA THR A 256 14.62 2.93 -1.48
C THR A 256 13.91 3.50 -0.27
N GLU A 257 13.98 4.83 -0.07
CA GLU A 257 13.50 5.52 1.13
C GLU A 257 12.03 5.97 1.02
N PHE A 258 11.15 5.02 0.74
CA PHE A 258 9.70 5.26 0.73
C PHE A 258 9.21 5.61 2.13
N ASN A 259 8.08 6.32 2.22
CA ASN A 259 7.53 6.77 3.50
C ASN A 259 6.06 6.41 3.70
N LEU A 260 5.38 5.85 2.68
CA LEU A 260 4.02 5.35 2.80
C LEU A 260 3.89 3.97 2.18
N TRP A 261 3.16 3.08 2.86
CA TRP A 261 2.92 1.71 2.42
C TRP A 261 1.42 1.43 2.45
N THR A 262 0.90 0.93 1.34
CA THR A 262 -0.54 0.85 1.10
C THR A 262 -1.01 -0.55 0.73
N MET A 263 -2.23 -0.87 1.15
CA MET A 263 -3.03 -1.95 0.56
C MET A 263 -4.12 -1.30 -0.29
N ASN A 264 -4.23 -1.67 -1.57
CA ASN A 264 -5.15 -1.05 -2.53
C ASN A 264 -5.05 0.48 -2.51
N SER A 265 -3.82 1.00 -2.48
CA SER A 265 -3.49 2.44 -2.38
C SER A 265 -4.15 3.17 -1.20
N LYS A 266 -4.69 2.47 -0.20
CA LYS A 266 -5.15 3.03 1.07
C LYS A 266 -4.17 2.71 2.18
N VAL A 267 -4.18 3.52 3.23
CA VAL A 267 -3.46 3.25 4.48
C VAL A 267 -4.41 3.17 5.66
N PHE A 268 -4.06 2.40 6.68
CA PHE A 268 -4.87 2.27 7.88
C PHE A 268 -5.03 3.64 8.59
N PRO A 269 -6.25 4.01 9.03
CA PRO A 269 -7.46 3.20 9.15
C PRO A 269 -8.41 3.23 7.95
N ALA A 270 -8.05 3.86 6.84
CA ALA A 270 -8.92 3.98 5.66
C ALA A 270 -9.00 2.70 4.81
N ILE A 271 -8.14 1.71 5.07
CA ILE A 271 -8.25 0.38 4.44
C ILE A 271 -9.53 -0.30 4.95
N GLU A 272 -10.40 -0.67 4.04
CA GLU A 272 -11.60 -1.45 4.36
C GLU A 272 -11.23 -2.80 4.99
N SER A 273 -11.91 -3.16 6.07
CA SER A 273 -11.77 -4.48 6.69
C SER A 273 -12.34 -5.58 5.77
N MET A 274 -11.74 -6.76 5.75
CA MET A 274 -12.36 -7.93 5.12
C MET A 274 -13.36 -8.55 6.11
N VAL A 275 -14.39 -9.23 5.61
CA VAL A 275 -15.49 -9.75 6.43
C VAL A 275 -15.71 -11.24 6.15
N GLY A 276 -16.10 -12.00 7.15
CA GLY A 276 -16.47 -13.42 6.99
C GLY A 276 -17.51 -13.88 7.98
N GLN A 277 -18.22 -14.96 7.64
CA GLN A 277 -19.00 -15.71 8.61
C GLN A 277 -18.20 -16.92 9.10
N THR A 278 -18.33 -17.28 10.39
CA THR A 278 -17.70 -18.47 10.95
C THR A 278 -17.97 -19.70 10.07
N GLY A 279 -16.92 -20.44 9.73
CA GLY A 279 -16.99 -21.64 8.89
C GLY A 279 -16.87 -21.39 7.39
N GLU A 280 -17.00 -20.13 6.93
CA GLU A 280 -16.75 -19.80 5.52
C GLU A 280 -15.27 -20.01 5.17
N ARG A 281 -15.01 -20.52 3.97
CA ARG A 281 -13.65 -20.57 3.42
C ARG A 281 -13.36 -19.29 2.65
N ILE A 282 -12.39 -18.54 3.13
CA ILE A 282 -11.97 -17.26 2.57
C ILE A 282 -10.68 -17.46 1.80
N ARG A 283 -10.61 -16.90 0.58
CA ARG A 283 -9.37 -16.69 -0.17
C ARG A 283 -9.01 -15.20 -0.12
N ILE A 284 -7.73 -14.90 0.09
CA ILE A 284 -7.17 -13.57 -0.11
C ILE A 284 -6.05 -13.69 -1.14
N ARG A 285 -6.21 -13.00 -2.24
CA ARG A 285 -5.25 -12.89 -3.34
C ARG A 285 -4.44 -11.62 -3.11
N VAL A 286 -3.14 -11.78 -2.91
CA VAL A 286 -2.24 -10.67 -2.65
C VAL A 286 -1.27 -10.54 -3.81
N GLY A 287 -1.32 -9.42 -4.53
CA GLY A 287 -0.32 -9.02 -5.51
C GLY A 287 0.62 -7.97 -4.94
N ASN A 288 1.84 -7.88 -5.48
CA ASN A 288 2.81 -6.87 -5.05
C ASN A 288 3.51 -6.22 -6.26
N LEU A 289 3.22 -4.93 -6.46
CA LEU A 289 3.90 -4.05 -7.42
C LEU A 289 4.61 -2.89 -6.69
N SER A 290 4.91 -3.08 -5.41
CA SER A 290 5.81 -2.21 -4.66
C SER A 290 7.27 -2.50 -5.03
N MET A 291 8.19 -1.65 -4.58
CA MET A 291 9.64 -1.89 -4.69
C MET A 291 10.23 -2.66 -3.50
N TRP A 292 9.39 -3.26 -2.66
CA TRP A 292 9.79 -4.00 -1.46
C TRP A 292 9.05 -5.33 -1.31
N ASN A 293 9.66 -6.27 -0.59
CA ASN A 293 8.99 -7.52 -0.24
C ASN A 293 8.13 -7.33 1.00
N HIS A 294 6.95 -7.95 1.03
CA HIS A 294 5.99 -7.79 2.13
C HIS A 294 5.67 -9.14 2.79
N PRO A 295 6.15 -9.40 4.03
CA PRO A 295 5.68 -10.53 4.81
C PRO A 295 4.26 -10.25 5.32
N ILE A 296 3.24 -10.80 4.67
CA ILE A 296 1.83 -10.63 5.05
C ILE A 296 1.47 -11.63 6.14
N HIS A 297 1.07 -11.13 7.30
CA HIS A 297 0.71 -11.88 8.49
C HIS A 297 -0.80 -11.81 8.74
N LEU A 298 -1.39 -12.94 9.13
CA LEU A 298 -2.79 -13.05 9.52
C LEU A 298 -2.90 -13.69 10.91
N HIS A 299 -3.58 -12.97 11.81
CA HIS A 299 -3.90 -13.47 13.15
C HIS A 299 -5.08 -14.45 13.14
N GLY A 300 -5.22 -15.21 14.23
CA GLY A 300 -6.41 -16.02 14.53
C GLY A 300 -6.47 -17.38 13.84
N VAL A 301 -5.82 -17.54 12.69
CA VAL A 301 -5.85 -18.78 11.90
C VAL A 301 -4.46 -19.16 11.39
N GLN A 302 -4.28 -20.44 11.09
CA GLN A 302 -3.27 -20.88 10.13
C GLN A 302 -3.94 -20.90 8.75
N PHE A 303 -3.30 -20.32 7.74
CA PHE A 303 -3.78 -20.33 6.37
C PHE A 303 -2.94 -21.28 5.51
N GLU A 304 -3.50 -21.69 4.39
CA GLU A 304 -2.84 -22.47 3.35
C GLU A 304 -2.41 -21.53 2.22
N VAL A 305 -1.15 -21.56 1.81
CA VAL A 305 -0.71 -20.92 0.56
C VAL A 305 -1.03 -21.87 -0.58
N THR A 306 -1.92 -21.45 -1.49
CA THR A 306 -2.57 -22.33 -2.48
C THR A 306 -2.25 -22.01 -3.93
N GLY A 307 -1.52 -20.92 -4.19
CA GLY A 307 -1.19 -20.51 -5.55
C GLY A 307 -0.25 -19.31 -5.59
N SER A 308 0.22 -19.00 -6.80
CA SER A 308 1.04 -17.83 -7.10
C SER A 308 0.65 -17.19 -8.43
N ASP A 309 1.50 -16.31 -8.93
CA ASP A 309 1.52 -15.77 -10.29
C ASP A 309 1.47 -16.83 -11.41
N GLY A 310 1.85 -18.08 -11.10
CA GLY A 310 1.69 -19.24 -11.98
C GLY A 310 0.33 -19.96 -11.87
N GLY A 311 -0.63 -19.41 -11.13
CA GLY A 311 -1.95 -19.99 -10.91
C GLY A 311 -2.06 -20.85 -9.65
N ARG A 312 -3.15 -21.63 -9.55
CA ARG A 312 -3.44 -22.49 -8.40
C ARG A 312 -2.54 -23.72 -8.39
N TRP A 313 -1.91 -24.01 -7.25
CA TRP A 313 -1.06 -25.17 -7.08
C TRP A 313 -1.88 -26.45 -6.80
N PRO A 314 -1.36 -27.63 -7.17
CA PRO A 314 -1.89 -28.90 -6.70
C PRO A 314 -1.99 -28.96 -5.17
N GLN A 315 -3.06 -29.54 -4.63
CA GLN A 315 -3.34 -29.50 -3.18
C GLN A 315 -2.24 -30.12 -2.32
N ASN A 316 -1.52 -31.12 -2.82
CA ASN A 316 -0.39 -31.73 -2.12
C ASN A 316 0.86 -30.83 -2.03
N GLN A 317 0.87 -29.67 -2.69
CA GLN A 317 1.91 -28.66 -2.59
C GLN A 317 1.50 -27.48 -1.71
N TRP A 318 0.27 -27.46 -1.19
CA TRP A 318 -0.15 -26.41 -0.28
C TRP A 318 0.63 -26.51 1.02
N ARG A 319 0.99 -25.35 1.56
CA ARG A 319 1.71 -25.23 2.82
C ARG A 319 0.92 -24.39 3.80
N LYS A 320 0.96 -24.78 5.07
CA LYS A 320 0.35 -24.03 6.15
C LYS A 320 1.33 -23.01 6.69
N GLU A 321 0.87 -21.79 6.83
CA GLU A 321 1.65 -20.67 7.35
C GLU A 321 0.75 -19.77 8.21
N VAL A 322 1.39 -18.85 8.91
CA VAL A 322 0.73 -17.67 9.51
C VAL A 322 1.26 -16.37 8.91
N THR A 323 2.36 -16.44 8.16
CA THR A 323 2.98 -15.30 7.47
C THR A 323 3.52 -15.76 6.13
N GLU A 324 3.23 -15.03 5.07
CA GLU A 324 3.73 -15.32 3.72
C GLU A 324 4.44 -14.11 3.12
N ILE A 325 5.64 -14.31 2.59
CA ILE A 325 6.35 -13.25 1.87
C ILE A 325 5.78 -13.14 0.46
N VAL A 326 5.22 -11.98 0.14
CA VAL A 326 4.83 -11.60 -1.22
C VAL A 326 5.97 -10.76 -1.80
N GLY A 327 6.77 -11.36 -2.68
CA GLY A 327 7.90 -10.68 -3.31
C GLY A 327 7.47 -9.65 -4.36
N VAL A 328 8.37 -8.73 -4.73
CA VAL A 328 8.13 -7.78 -5.83
C VAL A 328 7.79 -8.54 -7.12
N GLY A 329 6.70 -8.15 -7.79
CA GLY A 329 6.18 -8.80 -8.99
C GLY A 329 5.44 -10.11 -8.73
N GLN A 330 5.39 -10.60 -7.49
CA GLN A 330 4.72 -11.87 -7.19
C GLN A 330 3.27 -11.67 -6.77
N THR A 331 2.48 -12.72 -6.99
CA THR A 331 1.19 -12.89 -6.32
C THR A 331 1.21 -14.14 -5.42
N ARG A 332 0.35 -14.13 -4.39
CA ARG A 332 0.10 -15.26 -3.49
C ARG A 332 -1.38 -15.37 -3.16
N ASP A 333 -1.91 -16.58 -3.25
CA ASP A 333 -3.28 -16.89 -2.84
C ASP A 333 -3.24 -17.63 -1.49
N ILE A 334 -3.76 -17.01 -0.44
CA ILE A 334 -3.90 -17.63 0.88
C ILE A 334 -5.35 -18.01 1.16
N GLU A 335 -5.57 -19.17 1.76
CA GLU A 335 -6.90 -19.69 2.08
C GLU A 335 -7.01 -20.15 3.53
N PHE A 336 -8.15 -19.88 4.16
CA PHE A 336 -8.40 -20.31 5.53
C PHE A 336 -9.90 -20.46 5.80
N THR A 337 -10.24 -21.22 6.83
CA THR A 337 -11.60 -21.28 7.36
C THR A 337 -11.76 -20.19 8.42
N ALA A 338 -12.75 -19.33 8.25
CA ALA A 338 -12.98 -18.19 9.11
C ALA A 338 -13.42 -18.62 10.52
N VAL A 339 -12.80 -18.02 11.54
CA VAL A 339 -13.11 -18.19 12.97
C VAL A 339 -13.51 -16.85 13.58
N PRO A 340 -14.51 -16.80 14.48
CA PRO A 340 -15.10 -15.54 14.94
C PRO A 340 -14.08 -14.68 15.71
N GLY A 341 -14.05 -13.39 15.42
CA GLY A 341 -13.08 -12.46 15.97
C GLY A 341 -12.86 -11.21 15.10
N ASP A 342 -12.07 -10.27 15.62
CA ASP A 342 -11.42 -9.23 14.81
C ASP A 342 -9.93 -9.56 14.76
N TRP A 343 -9.49 -10.03 13.59
CA TRP A 343 -8.13 -10.53 13.41
C TRP A 343 -7.31 -9.55 12.59
N ALA A 344 -6.14 -9.16 13.09
CA ALA A 344 -5.24 -8.30 12.33
C ALA A 344 -4.74 -9.01 11.06
N PHE A 345 -4.69 -8.25 9.96
CA PHE A 345 -4.12 -8.64 8.68
C PHE A 345 -3.18 -7.52 8.23
N HIS A 346 -1.87 -7.77 8.21
CA HIS A 346 -0.91 -6.69 8.02
C HIS A 346 0.44 -7.16 7.45
N CYS A 347 1.21 -6.21 6.93
CA CYS A 347 2.62 -6.45 6.65
C CYS A 347 3.40 -6.54 7.98
N HIS A 348 4.29 -7.51 8.11
CA HIS A 348 5.05 -7.76 9.34
C HIS A 348 6.44 -7.07 9.34
N MET A 349 6.67 -6.12 8.44
CA MET A 349 7.76 -5.15 8.60
C MET A 349 7.23 -3.96 9.40
N SER A 350 7.77 -3.73 10.60
CA SER A 350 7.21 -2.76 11.55
C SER A 350 7.04 -1.36 10.96
N HIS A 351 7.99 -0.87 10.15
CA HIS A 351 7.90 0.46 9.54
C HIS A 351 6.82 0.56 8.44
N HIS A 352 6.41 -0.55 7.83
CA HIS A 352 5.32 -0.57 6.84
C HIS A 352 3.94 -0.40 7.48
N THR A 353 3.84 -0.53 8.81
CA THR A 353 2.59 -0.45 9.56
C THR A 353 2.53 0.77 10.47
N MET A 354 3.18 1.88 10.09
CA MET A 354 3.28 3.06 10.97
C MET A 354 2.74 4.36 10.37
N ASN A 355 2.32 4.40 9.09
CA ASN A 355 2.11 5.63 8.29
C ASN A 355 3.41 6.41 8.07
N ALA A 356 3.32 7.71 7.76
CA ALA A 356 4.44 8.54 7.31
C ALA A 356 5.56 8.57 8.35
N MET A 357 6.65 7.86 8.06
CA MET A 357 7.87 7.84 8.88
C MET A 357 8.89 8.81 8.30
N GLY A 358 9.57 9.57 9.18
CA GLY A 358 10.78 10.32 8.84
C GLY A 358 12.01 9.60 9.36
N HIS A 359 13.11 9.63 8.59
CA HIS A 359 14.37 8.97 8.95
C HIS A 359 15.38 9.88 9.66
N ASP A 360 15.17 11.19 9.63
CA ASP A 360 16.14 12.19 10.12
C ASP A 360 15.85 12.69 11.56
N ILE A 361 14.99 11.98 12.31
CA ILE A 361 14.64 12.37 13.68
C ILE A 361 15.60 11.71 14.68
N PRO A 362 16.21 12.47 15.62
CA PRO A 362 17.05 11.90 16.68
C PRO A 362 16.31 10.89 17.56
N ASN A 363 17.01 9.85 18.00
CA ASN A 363 16.46 8.88 18.95
C ASN A 363 16.31 9.50 20.35
N MET A 364 15.07 9.65 20.81
CA MET A 364 14.72 10.23 22.11
C MET A 364 14.44 9.19 23.21
N LEU A 365 14.56 7.89 22.90
CA LEU A 365 14.25 6.81 23.84
C LEU A 365 15.11 6.88 25.10
N GLY A 366 14.46 7.03 26.26
CA GLY A 366 15.12 7.15 27.56
C GLY A 366 15.77 8.52 27.82
N VAL A 367 15.65 9.49 26.90
CA VAL A 367 16.12 10.86 27.11
C VAL A 367 15.09 11.58 27.98
N LYS A 368 15.50 12.00 29.18
CA LYS A 368 14.66 12.81 30.05
C LYS A 368 14.37 14.16 29.38
N GLN A 369 13.08 14.44 29.16
CA GLN A 369 12.64 15.67 28.50
C GLN A 369 11.91 16.59 29.51
N PRO A 370 12.62 17.38 30.34
CA PRO A 370 11.99 18.28 31.31
C PRO A 370 11.24 19.43 30.61
N VAL A 371 10.01 19.15 30.19
CA VAL A 371 9.17 20.00 29.33
C VAL A 371 9.10 21.45 29.82
N ALA A 372 8.99 21.67 31.13
CA ALA A 372 8.92 23.02 31.70
C ALA A 372 10.23 23.83 31.55
N GLN A 373 11.38 23.16 31.50
CA GLN A 373 12.68 23.81 31.30
C GLN A 373 12.94 24.02 29.80
N ILE A 374 12.62 23.03 28.98
CA ILE A 374 12.78 23.10 27.52
C ILE A 374 11.88 24.19 26.96
N ASN A 375 10.62 24.31 27.42
CA ASN A 375 9.70 25.35 26.97
C ASN A 375 10.15 26.79 27.27
N LYS A 376 11.11 27.00 28.19
CA LYS A 376 11.69 28.34 28.40
C LYS A 376 12.57 28.78 27.24
N VAL A 377 13.13 27.84 26.48
CA VAL A 377 14.06 28.08 25.37
C VAL A 377 13.39 27.78 24.03
N LEU A 378 12.50 26.78 23.99
CA LEU A 378 11.73 26.38 22.82
C LEU A 378 10.23 26.33 23.19
N PRO A 379 9.52 27.48 23.18
CA PRO A 379 8.10 27.53 23.47
C PRO A 379 7.30 26.65 22.49
N GLY A 380 6.38 25.83 23.02
CA GLY A 380 5.60 24.87 22.25
C GLY A 380 6.27 23.49 22.10
N TYR A 381 7.43 23.27 22.75
CA TYR A 381 8.05 21.96 22.78
C TYR A 381 7.17 20.94 23.51
N MET A 382 7.03 19.78 22.87
CA MET A 382 6.34 18.62 23.43
C MET A 382 7.29 17.44 23.47
N ALA A 383 7.36 16.81 24.65
CA ALA A 383 8.15 15.60 24.81
C ALA A 383 7.52 14.46 24.00
N MET A 384 8.36 13.79 23.23
CA MET A 384 8.00 12.68 22.37
C MET A 384 9.05 11.59 22.46
N GLY A 385 8.60 10.34 22.54
CA GLY A 385 9.49 9.19 22.36
C GLY A 385 10.37 8.90 23.57
N GLU A 386 10.07 9.45 24.75
CA GLU A 386 10.83 9.12 25.97
C GLU A 386 10.62 7.65 26.35
N HIS A 387 9.37 7.16 26.26
CA HIS A 387 8.99 5.79 26.63
C HIS A 387 8.51 4.94 25.45
N GLY A 388 8.37 5.54 24.27
CA GLY A 388 7.93 4.86 23.05
C GLY A 388 7.13 5.79 22.14
N MET A 389 6.73 5.28 20.98
CA MET A 389 6.06 6.10 19.96
C MET A 389 4.54 6.21 20.17
N ALA A 390 3.93 5.40 21.04
CA ALA A 390 2.48 5.44 21.33
C ALA A 390 1.99 6.83 21.79
N GLU A 391 2.89 7.62 22.39
CA GLU A 391 2.66 9.03 22.75
C GLU A 391 2.27 9.87 21.52
N HIS A 392 2.73 9.53 20.32
CA HIS A 392 2.51 10.32 19.09
C HIS A 392 1.03 10.49 18.80
N GLN A 393 0.27 9.40 18.82
CA GLN A 393 -1.17 9.46 18.61
C GLN A 393 -1.88 10.23 19.75
N VAL A 394 -1.32 10.30 20.97
CA VAL A 394 -1.89 11.12 22.07
C VAL A 394 -1.78 12.61 21.75
N HIS A 395 -0.63 13.06 21.29
CA HIS A 395 -0.43 14.47 20.94
C HIS A 395 -1.18 14.90 19.69
N VAL A 396 -1.31 14.00 18.71
CA VAL A 396 -2.18 14.19 17.54
C VAL A 396 -3.64 14.35 17.98
N ASP A 397 -4.11 13.50 18.90
CA ASP A 397 -5.48 13.56 19.39
C ASP A 397 -5.81 14.80 20.20
N MET A 398 -4.81 15.37 20.88
CA MET A 398 -4.92 16.65 21.59
C MET A 398 -4.86 17.86 20.64
N GLY A 399 -4.68 17.65 19.34
CA GLY A 399 -4.55 18.71 18.34
C GLY A 399 -3.24 19.49 18.44
N HIS A 400 -2.29 19.02 19.24
CA HIS A 400 -1.03 19.72 19.47
C HIS A 400 0.02 19.43 18.38
N MET A 401 -0.13 18.35 17.62
CA MET A 401 0.69 18.02 16.45
C MET A 401 -0.18 17.88 15.20
N PRO A 402 -0.59 18.99 14.55
CA PRO A 402 -1.32 18.90 13.29
C PRO A 402 -0.46 18.34 12.14
N GLY A 403 0.86 18.24 12.32
CA GLY A 403 1.80 17.88 11.26
C GLY A 403 1.86 18.94 10.16
N PRO A 404 2.78 18.79 9.17
CA PRO A 404 2.68 19.53 7.92
C PRO A 404 1.35 19.19 7.21
N GLU A 405 0.89 20.10 6.36
CA GLU A 405 -0.28 19.83 5.51
C GLU A 405 -0.09 18.51 4.73
N ASN A 406 -1.19 17.84 4.40
CA ASN A 406 -1.19 16.62 3.59
C ASN A 406 -0.35 15.45 4.15
N THR A 407 -0.04 15.46 5.44
CA THR A 407 0.80 14.45 6.10
C THR A 407 -0.03 13.64 7.09
N LEU A 408 0.01 12.32 6.96
CA LEU A 408 -0.68 11.44 7.90
C LEU A 408 0.13 11.31 9.19
N PRO A 409 -0.52 11.40 10.36
CA PRO A 409 0.16 11.11 11.61
C PRO A 409 0.54 9.63 11.68
N MET A 410 1.60 9.35 12.43
CA MET A 410 2.01 7.98 12.66
C MET A 410 0.98 7.25 13.52
N MET A 411 0.76 5.98 13.22
CA MET A 411 -0.05 5.06 14.02
C MET A 411 -1.47 5.55 14.35
N MET A 412 -2.39 5.43 13.39
CA MET A 412 -3.78 5.86 13.52
C MET A 412 -4.77 4.71 13.79
N GLY A 413 -5.98 5.06 14.21
CA GLY A 413 -7.09 4.12 14.35
C GLY A 413 -7.33 3.65 15.79
N GLU A 414 -8.61 3.48 16.10
CA GLU A 414 -9.08 3.06 17.42
C GLU A 414 -9.86 1.75 17.32
N GLY A 415 -9.53 0.82 18.21
CA GLY A 415 -10.26 -0.42 18.42
C GLY A 415 -11.00 -0.41 19.75
N ARG A 416 -11.59 -1.56 20.12
CA ARG A 416 -12.43 -1.70 21.33
C ARG A 416 -11.74 -1.29 22.63
N TYR A 417 -10.43 -1.48 22.72
CA TYR A 417 -9.66 -1.23 23.94
C TYR A 417 -8.79 0.03 23.86
N GLY A 418 -9.04 0.91 22.89
CA GLY A 418 -8.29 2.14 22.66
C GLY A 418 -7.51 2.09 21.35
N LYS A 419 -6.41 2.85 21.31
CA LYS A 419 -5.58 3.04 20.11
C LYS A 419 -4.94 1.73 19.69
N LEU A 420 -4.93 1.47 18.39
CA LEU A 420 -4.31 0.27 17.84
C LEU A 420 -2.80 0.38 17.69
N GLU A 421 -2.25 1.61 17.71
CA GLU A 421 -0.81 1.87 17.54
C GLU A 421 -0.27 1.35 16.19
N MET A 422 -1.12 1.32 15.16
CA MET A 422 -0.80 0.80 13.82
C MET A 422 -1.21 1.80 12.73
N GLY A 423 -0.63 1.68 11.54
CA GLY A 423 -0.88 2.51 10.36
C GLY A 423 -0.55 1.72 9.09
N GLY A 424 -0.41 2.40 7.96
CA GLY A 424 0.14 1.85 6.71
C GLY A 424 -0.58 0.60 6.23
N MET A 425 0.17 -0.47 5.98
CA MET A 425 -0.32 -1.78 5.56
C MET A 425 -0.89 -2.61 6.73
N PHE A 426 -1.93 -2.08 7.37
CA PHE A 426 -2.69 -2.79 8.41
C PHE A 426 -4.18 -2.77 8.08
N SER A 427 -4.86 -3.90 8.26
CA SER A 427 -6.31 -4.00 8.20
C SER A 427 -6.77 -5.12 9.14
N MET A 428 -8.06 -5.43 9.10
CA MET A 428 -8.66 -6.48 9.91
C MET A 428 -9.49 -7.43 9.05
N ILE A 429 -9.59 -8.66 9.51
CA ILE A 429 -10.62 -9.62 9.10
C ILE A 429 -11.65 -9.72 10.22
N ARG A 430 -12.85 -9.21 9.97
CA ARG A 430 -13.97 -9.20 10.91
C ARG A 430 -14.85 -10.41 10.65
N VAL A 431 -14.78 -11.40 11.53
CA VAL A 431 -15.56 -12.65 11.42
C VAL A 431 -16.64 -12.69 12.48
N ARG A 432 -17.88 -12.97 12.08
CA ARG A 432 -19.03 -13.13 12.99
C ARG A 432 -19.66 -14.52 12.83
N ASP A 433 -20.24 -15.06 13.89
CA ASP A 433 -20.97 -16.34 13.79
C ASP A 433 -22.19 -16.23 12.88
N GLN A 434 -22.84 -15.06 12.87
CA GLN A 434 -23.91 -14.70 11.96
C GLN A 434 -23.66 -13.28 11.46
N LEU A 435 -23.61 -13.10 10.14
CA LEU A 435 -23.47 -11.77 9.54
C LEU A 435 -24.84 -11.07 9.45
N GLY A 436 -24.90 -9.83 9.96
CA GLY A 436 -25.98 -8.87 9.67
C GLY A 436 -25.67 -8.06 8.41
N GLU A 437 -26.28 -6.89 8.24
CA GLU A 437 -25.97 -5.96 7.12
C GLU A 437 -24.59 -5.28 7.25
N GLN A 438 -24.11 -5.13 8.49
CA GLN A 438 -22.80 -4.57 8.84
C GLN A 438 -22.13 -5.43 9.92
N ALA A 439 -20.81 -5.27 10.10
CA ALA A 439 -20.02 -5.96 11.12
C ALA A 439 -19.36 -4.99 12.10
N ASP A 440 -20.03 -4.74 13.24
CA ASP A 440 -19.49 -4.01 14.41
C ASP A 440 -18.35 -4.78 15.07
N LEU A 441 -17.47 -4.12 15.84
CA LEU A 441 -16.35 -4.76 16.55
C LEU A 441 -16.78 -5.97 17.41
N TYR A 442 -15.97 -7.01 17.38
CA TYR A 442 -16.24 -8.29 18.03
C TYR A 442 -16.28 -8.16 19.55
N SER A 443 -17.23 -8.88 20.17
CA SER A 443 -17.32 -9.03 21.62
C SER A 443 -16.81 -10.42 22.01
N PRO A 444 -15.67 -10.54 22.72
CA PRO A 444 -15.13 -11.84 23.08
C PRO A 444 -16.06 -12.57 24.06
N PRO A 445 -16.22 -13.90 23.95
CA PRO A 445 -16.99 -14.68 24.92
C PRO A 445 -16.44 -14.56 26.34
N ALA A 446 -17.31 -14.70 27.35
CA ALA A 446 -16.91 -14.63 28.75
C ALA A 446 -15.78 -15.65 29.07
N GLY A 447 -14.76 -15.21 29.79
CA GLY A 447 -13.62 -16.05 30.18
C GLY A 447 -12.54 -16.25 29.11
N THR A 448 -12.73 -15.73 27.89
CA THR A 448 -11.73 -15.84 26.80
C THR A 448 -10.80 -14.64 26.71
N GLN A 449 -11.05 -13.59 27.49
CA GLN A 449 -10.27 -12.36 27.46
C GLN A 449 -9.11 -12.40 28.47
N ALA A 450 -7.93 -11.98 28.02
CA ALA A 450 -6.82 -11.68 28.92
C ALA A 450 -7.24 -10.62 29.95
N ARG A 451 -6.78 -10.78 31.20
CA ARG A 451 -7.20 -9.92 32.31
C ARG A 451 -6.01 -9.42 33.12
N LYS A 452 -6.15 -8.21 33.65
CA LYS A 452 -5.22 -7.68 34.65
C LYS A 452 -5.23 -8.56 35.90
N VAL A 453 -4.05 -8.84 36.44
CA VAL A 453 -3.87 -9.46 37.77
C VAL A 453 -3.28 -8.41 38.72
N SER A 454 -3.63 -8.47 40.00
CA SER A 454 -3.15 -7.52 41.01
C SER A 454 -1.70 -7.77 41.44
N ARG A 455 -1.22 -9.02 41.30
CA ARG A 455 0.17 -9.42 41.52
C ARG A 455 0.48 -10.68 40.71
N VAL A 456 1.76 -10.87 40.39
CA VAL A 456 2.27 -12.16 39.89
C VAL A 456 2.20 -13.16 41.05
N PRO A 457 1.65 -14.37 40.84
CA PRO A 457 1.64 -15.41 41.87
C PRO A 457 3.03 -15.74 42.41
N ASP A 458 3.11 -16.03 43.72
CA ASP A 458 4.36 -16.44 44.37
C ASP A 458 4.91 -17.72 43.71
N GLY A 459 6.24 -17.77 43.50
CA GLY A 459 6.93 -18.92 42.91
C GLY A 459 7.10 -18.87 41.38
N ILE A 460 6.58 -17.85 40.69
CA ILE A 460 6.93 -17.57 39.29
C ILE A 460 8.22 -16.73 39.25
N PRO A 461 9.23 -17.08 38.42
CA PRO A 461 10.47 -16.30 38.32
C PRO A 461 10.22 -14.84 37.88
N THR A 462 10.86 -13.89 38.57
CA THR A 462 10.85 -12.45 38.25
C THR A 462 11.99 -12.05 37.34
#